data_AF-A0A507DWJ3-F1
#
_entry.id   AF-A0A507DWJ3-F1
#
_cell.length_a   1.000
_cell.length_b   1.000
_cell.length_c   1.000
_cell.angle_alpha   90.00
_cell.angle_beta   90.00
_cell.angle_gamma   90.00
#
_symmetry.space_group_name_H-M   'P 1'
#
loop_
_entity.id
_entity.type
_entity.pdbx_description
1 polymer ?
#
loop_
_entity_poly.entity_id
_entity_poly.type
_entity_poly.pdbx_seq_one_letter_code
_entity_poly.pdbx_strand_id
1 'polypeptide(L)'
;MLNKTGLAYGRVWHLVDAKDKVLGKLAQRCSIALRGKYKPIYNPANDTGDYVVVVNARHVALTGKKATQKNYWWHSGYPGGVTELTYDKFSAEHPTAPLKKAIYGTLPKNNLRKQHMRRLFIFADADHPYEQNIVRSYENGVTPHTDMTTAPAASTVISQQRQQQQQQPEPTVDTNPHPTV
;
A
#
# COMPACT_ATOMS: atom_id res chain seq x y z
N MET A 1 18.54 -33.51 -4.29
CA MET A 1 17.95 -32.42 -3.48
C MET A 1 17.21 -31.47 -4.42
N LEU A 2 15.89 -31.55 -4.50
CA LEU A 2 15.11 -30.53 -5.21
C LEU A 2 14.92 -29.36 -4.24
N ASN A 3 15.57 -28.24 -4.52
CA ASN A 3 15.58 -27.08 -3.65
C ASN A 3 14.16 -26.50 -3.53
N LYS A 4 13.75 -26.09 -2.33
CA LYS A 4 12.43 -25.51 -2.05
C LYS A 4 12.27 -24.16 -2.77
N THR A 5 11.66 -24.14 -3.96
CA THR A 5 11.42 -22.92 -4.77
C THR A 5 10.16 -22.15 -4.38
N GLY A 6 9.27 -22.75 -3.58
CA GLY A 6 7.98 -22.15 -3.22
C GLY A 6 8.07 -20.75 -2.61
N LEU A 7 9.09 -20.51 -1.76
CA LEU A 7 9.30 -19.18 -1.16
C LEU A 7 9.73 -18.13 -2.20
N ALA A 8 10.50 -18.52 -3.21
CA ALA A 8 10.96 -17.61 -4.25
C ALA A 8 9.81 -17.15 -5.16
N TYR A 9 8.87 -18.06 -5.47
CA TYR A 9 7.65 -17.75 -6.23
C TYR A 9 6.54 -17.11 -5.41
N GLY A 10 6.69 -17.09 -4.07
CA GLY A 10 5.79 -16.40 -3.16
C GLY A 10 5.62 -14.93 -3.56
N ARG A 11 4.37 -14.46 -3.51
CA ARG A 11 4.00 -13.08 -3.83
C ARG A 11 4.01 -12.25 -2.56
N VAL A 12 4.84 -11.22 -2.56
CA VAL A 12 4.97 -10.30 -1.43
C VAL A 12 4.07 -9.08 -1.68
N TRP A 13 3.68 -8.39 -0.62
CA TRP A 13 2.99 -7.11 -0.71
C TRP A 13 3.95 -5.97 -0.39
N HIS A 14 4.05 -5.03 -1.32
CA HIS A 14 4.90 -3.85 -1.21
C HIS A 14 4.05 -2.61 -0.99
N LEU A 15 4.38 -1.82 0.02
CA LEU A 15 3.80 -0.50 0.25
C LEU A 15 4.76 0.58 -0.25
N VAL A 16 4.21 1.53 -1.00
CA VAL A 16 4.95 2.65 -1.57
C VAL A 16 4.20 3.96 -1.32
N ASP A 17 4.85 4.90 -0.64
CA ASP A 17 4.34 6.26 -0.52
C ASP A 17 4.69 7.06 -1.80
N ALA A 18 3.66 7.65 -2.41
CA ALA A 18 3.78 8.44 -3.62
C ALA A 18 4.05 9.93 -3.36
N LYS A 19 3.96 10.38 -2.10
CA LYS A 19 4.15 11.78 -1.71
C LYS A 19 5.52 12.31 -2.14
N ASP A 20 5.52 13.45 -2.84
CA ASP A 20 6.71 14.14 -3.36
C ASP A 20 7.59 13.29 -4.30
N LYS A 21 7.12 12.11 -4.73
CA LYS A 21 7.84 11.28 -5.70
C LYS A 21 7.47 11.69 -7.11
N VAL A 22 8.46 11.66 -8.01
CA VAL A 22 8.25 11.98 -9.43
C VAL A 22 7.45 10.86 -10.10
N LEU A 23 6.28 11.21 -10.68
CA LEU A 23 5.32 10.30 -11.34
C LEU A 23 5.99 9.21 -12.20
N GLY A 24 6.87 9.59 -13.12
CA GLY A 24 7.49 8.67 -14.07
C GLY A 24 8.49 7.71 -13.41
N LYS A 25 9.31 8.21 -12.47
CA LYS A 25 10.31 7.39 -11.75
C LYS A 25 9.60 6.41 -10.82
N LEU A 26 8.55 6.86 -10.13
CA LEU A 26 7.70 6.02 -9.29
C LEU A 26 7.06 4.91 -10.13
N ALA A 27 6.44 5.27 -11.25
CA ALA A 27 5.79 4.30 -12.13
C ALA A 27 6.75 3.19 -12.60
N GLN A 28 7.97 3.56 -13.00
CA GLN A 28 8.99 2.58 -13.41
C GLN A 28 9.36 1.60 -12.29
N ARG A 29 9.53 2.10 -11.06
CA ARG A 29 9.83 1.25 -9.90
C ARG A 29 8.68 0.30 -9.58
N CYS A 30 7.44 0.80 -9.60
CA CYS A 30 6.25 -0.04 -9.43
C CYS A 30 6.16 -1.12 -10.52
N SER A 31 6.43 -0.77 -11.79
CA SER A 31 6.41 -1.76 -12.89
C SER A 31 7.47 -2.86 -12.74
N ILE A 32 8.64 -2.55 -12.16
CA ILE A 32 9.68 -3.55 -11.87
C ILE A 32 9.18 -4.54 -10.81
N ALA A 33 8.55 -4.05 -9.74
CA ALA A 33 7.96 -4.89 -8.70
C ALA A 33 6.79 -5.74 -9.22
N LEU A 34 5.87 -5.15 -10.00
CA LEU A 34 4.73 -5.85 -10.62
C LEU A 34 5.15 -6.95 -11.60
N ARG A 35 6.31 -6.80 -12.24
CA ARG A 35 6.89 -7.82 -13.14
C ARG A 35 7.71 -8.87 -12.39
N GLY A 36 8.16 -8.57 -11.18
CA GLY A 36 9.11 -9.40 -10.44
C GLY A 36 10.55 -9.33 -10.97
N LYS A 37 10.91 -8.33 -11.79
CA LYS A 37 12.24 -8.22 -12.41
C LYS A 37 13.38 -8.08 -11.37
N TYR A 38 13.04 -7.69 -10.15
CA TYR A 38 14.00 -7.60 -9.04
C TYR A 38 14.35 -8.98 -8.44
N LYS A 39 13.51 -10.01 -8.67
CA LYS A 39 13.79 -11.38 -8.22
C LYS A 39 14.74 -12.07 -9.21
N PRO A 40 15.75 -12.81 -8.73
CA PRO A 40 16.70 -13.50 -9.62
C PRO A 40 16.05 -14.65 -10.42
N ILE A 41 14.88 -15.12 -9.98
CA ILE A 41 14.08 -16.15 -10.67
C ILE A 41 13.25 -15.59 -11.84
N TYR A 42 13.38 -14.31 -12.16
CA TYR A 42 12.58 -13.66 -13.20
C TYR A 42 12.79 -14.31 -14.56
N ASN A 43 11.69 -14.74 -15.17
CA ASN A 43 11.65 -15.18 -16.55
C ASN A 43 10.52 -14.42 -17.27
N PRO A 44 10.74 -13.83 -18.46
CA PRO A 44 9.71 -13.09 -19.19
C PRO A 44 8.46 -13.90 -19.54
N ALA A 45 8.56 -15.24 -19.63
CA ALA A 45 7.42 -16.12 -19.89
C ALA A 45 6.55 -16.36 -18.65
N ASN A 46 7.12 -16.26 -17.45
CA ASN A 46 6.45 -16.60 -16.19
C ASN A 46 6.08 -15.35 -15.38
N ASP A 47 4.88 -15.36 -14.79
CA ASP A 47 4.44 -14.28 -13.92
C ASP A 47 4.89 -14.46 -12.46
N THR A 48 6.04 -13.85 -12.13
CA THR A 48 6.68 -13.91 -10.79
C THR A 48 6.54 -12.60 -9.99
N GLY A 49 5.69 -11.69 -10.46
CA GLY A 49 5.50 -10.37 -9.85
C GLY A 49 4.71 -10.34 -8.55
N ASP A 50 4.81 -9.21 -7.86
CA ASP A 50 4.23 -9.02 -6.54
C ASP A 50 3.05 -8.05 -6.52
N TYR A 51 2.43 -7.91 -5.35
CA TYR A 51 1.42 -6.91 -5.09
C TYR A 51 2.08 -5.58 -4.74
N VAL A 52 1.54 -4.49 -5.30
CA VAL A 52 2.03 -3.14 -5.03
C VAL A 52 0.84 -2.30 -4.60
N VAL A 53 0.91 -1.79 -3.37
CA VAL A 53 -0.01 -0.84 -2.79
C VAL A 53 0.67 0.52 -2.80
N VAL A 54 0.04 1.49 -3.45
CA VAL A 54 0.52 2.87 -3.51
C VAL A 54 -0.45 3.76 -2.75
N VAL A 55 0.08 4.61 -1.87
CA VAL A 55 -0.69 5.56 -1.05
C VAL A 55 -0.32 7.00 -1.40
N ASN A 56 -1.15 7.96 -0.98
CA ASN A 56 -0.93 9.40 -1.20
C ASN A 56 -0.76 9.77 -2.68
N ALA A 57 -1.47 9.09 -3.59
CA ALA A 57 -1.34 9.32 -5.02
C ALA A 57 -1.71 10.76 -5.45
N ARG A 58 -2.48 11.49 -4.64
CA ARG A 58 -2.80 12.92 -4.86
C ARG A 58 -1.56 13.82 -4.82
N HIS A 59 -0.55 13.47 -4.05
CA HIS A 59 0.63 14.30 -3.79
C HIS A 59 1.83 13.92 -4.68
N VAL A 60 1.59 13.29 -5.81
CA VAL A 60 2.63 12.91 -6.76
C VAL A 60 3.19 14.14 -7.46
N ALA A 61 4.51 14.28 -7.46
CA ALA A 61 5.20 15.39 -8.09
C ALA A 61 5.36 15.19 -9.62
N LEU A 62 5.21 16.28 -10.36
CA LEU A 62 5.69 16.39 -11.74
C LEU A 62 6.79 17.44 -11.83
N THR A 63 7.78 17.13 -12.65
CA THR A 63 8.90 18.04 -12.91
C THR A 63 8.51 19.11 -13.93
N GLY A 64 8.87 20.37 -13.68
CA GLY A 64 8.71 21.48 -14.61
C GLY A 64 7.25 21.89 -14.85
N LYS A 65 6.94 22.38 -16.05
CA LYS A 65 5.59 22.89 -16.42
C LYS A 65 4.60 21.80 -16.87
N LYS A 66 4.92 20.52 -16.59
CA LYS A 66 4.15 19.36 -17.07
C LYS A 66 2.77 19.23 -16.42
N ALA A 67 2.56 19.81 -15.23
CA ALA A 67 1.24 19.79 -14.59
C ALA A 67 0.17 20.50 -15.44
N THR A 68 0.55 21.60 -16.11
CA THR A 68 -0.37 22.40 -16.93
C THR A 68 -0.33 22.00 -18.41
N GLN A 69 0.85 21.63 -18.93
CA GLN A 69 1.06 21.40 -20.37
C GLN A 69 0.76 19.97 -20.82
N LYS A 70 0.73 19.01 -19.89
CA LYS A 70 0.54 17.60 -20.27
C LYS A 70 -0.93 17.31 -20.49
N ASN A 71 -1.27 16.96 -21.73
CA ASN A 71 -2.63 16.58 -22.10
C ASN A 71 -2.74 15.06 -22.29
N TYR A 72 -3.84 14.51 -21.81
CA TYR A 72 -4.25 13.14 -22.03
C TYR A 72 -5.32 13.13 -23.11
N TRP A 73 -5.09 12.31 -24.13
CA TRP A 73 -6.02 12.15 -25.25
C TRP A 73 -6.58 10.74 -25.27
N TRP A 74 -7.82 10.63 -25.75
CA TRP A 74 -8.44 9.38 -26.17
C TRP A 74 -9.37 9.65 -27.35
N HIS A 75 -9.53 8.64 -28.21
CA HIS A 75 -10.38 8.71 -29.39
C HIS A 75 -11.43 7.61 -29.31
N SER A 76 -12.70 7.97 -29.51
CA SER A 76 -13.83 7.03 -29.45
C SER A 76 -13.90 6.10 -30.66
N GLY A 77 -13.34 6.50 -31.81
CA GLY A 77 -13.41 5.78 -33.08
C GLY A 77 -14.26 6.49 -34.13
N TYR A 78 -15.15 7.39 -33.71
CA TYR A 78 -15.97 8.23 -34.60
C TYR A 78 -15.21 9.50 -35.03
N PRO A 79 -15.42 9.99 -36.26
CA PRO A 79 -14.88 11.28 -36.69
C PRO A 79 -15.25 12.41 -35.72
N GLY A 80 -14.27 13.19 -35.27
CA GLY A 80 -14.46 14.28 -34.29
C GLY A 80 -14.57 13.81 -32.83
N GLY A 81 -14.53 12.51 -32.56
CA GLY A 81 -14.66 11.95 -31.22
C GLY A 81 -13.36 11.92 -30.40
N VAL A 82 -12.55 12.98 -30.49
CA VAL A 82 -11.35 13.18 -29.67
C VAL A 82 -11.77 13.83 -28.37
N THR A 83 -11.34 13.27 -27.25
CA THR A 83 -11.43 13.95 -25.95
C THR A 83 -10.04 14.21 -25.42
N GLU A 84 -9.82 15.44 -24.98
CA GLU A 84 -8.56 15.90 -24.43
C GLU A 84 -8.77 16.44 -23.02
N LEU A 85 -7.92 16.03 -22.09
CA LEU A 85 -7.96 16.47 -20.70
C LEU A 85 -6.57 16.83 -20.21
N THR A 86 -6.42 18.01 -19.63
CA THR A 86 -5.15 18.43 -19.02
C THR A 86 -4.86 17.59 -17.77
N TYR A 87 -3.58 17.45 -17.42
CA TYR A 87 -3.17 16.70 -16.24
C TYR A 87 -3.85 17.23 -14.96
N ASP A 88 -3.90 18.55 -14.80
CA ASP A 88 -4.51 19.20 -13.64
C ASP A 88 -5.98 18.78 -13.45
N LYS A 89 -6.79 18.89 -14.51
CA LYS A 89 -8.19 18.44 -14.49
C LYS A 89 -8.31 16.94 -14.23
N PHE A 90 -7.47 16.13 -14.88
CA PHE A 90 -7.51 14.68 -14.72
C PHE A 90 -7.13 14.22 -13.30
N SER A 91 -6.17 14.91 -12.67
CA SER A 91 -5.75 14.62 -11.30
C SER A 91 -6.78 15.09 -10.27
N ALA A 92 -7.51 16.17 -10.56
CA ALA A 92 -8.59 16.66 -9.70
C ALA A 92 -9.79 15.70 -9.70
N GLU A 93 -10.23 15.25 -10.88
CA GLU A 93 -11.37 14.34 -11.02
C GLU A 93 -11.03 12.91 -10.55
N HIS A 94 -9.84 12.43 -10.91
CA HIS A 94 -9.39 11.07 -10.64
C HIS A 94 -7.93 11.04 -10.17
N PRO A 95 -7.65 11.29 -8.88
CA PRO A 95 -6.27 11.42 -8.37
C PRO A 95 -5.40 10.17 -8.58
N THR A 96 -6.00 8.99 -8.70
CA THR A 96 -5.26 7.72 -8.91
C THR A 96 -4.98 7.42 -10.40
N ALA A 97 -5.75 7.99 -11.31
CA ALA A 97 -5.72 7.64 -12.73
C ALA A 97 -4.44 8.06 -13.47
N PRO A 98 -3.83 9.24 -13.22
CA PRO A 98 -2.55 9.60 -13.83
C PRO A 98 -1.44 8.58 -13.54
N LEU A 99 -1.35 8.11 -12.29
CA LEU A 99 -0.35 7.13 -11.87
C LEU A 99 -0.65 5.76 -12.47
N LYS A 100 -1.92 5.33 -12.45
CA LYS A 100 -2.35 4.08 -13.09
C LYS A 100 -2.00 4.05 -14.57
N LYS A 101 -2.25 5.16 -15.30
CA LYS A 101 -1.94 5.29 -16.73
C LYS A 101 -0.44 5.30 -17.00
N ALA A 102 0.36 5.94 -16.12
CA ALA A 102 1.81 5.90 -16.21
C ALA A 102 2.36 4.48 -16.04
N ILE A 103 1.95 3.76 -14.99
CA ILE A 103 2.37 2.38 -14.73
C ILE A 103 1.95 1.45 -15.87
N TYR A 104 0.72 1.60 -16.37
CA TYR A 104 0.23 0.83 -17.51
C TYR A 104 1.06 1.03 -18.77
N GLY A 105 1.50 2.27 -19.03
CA GLY A 105 2.36 2.63 -20.15
C GLY A 105 3.77 2.03 -20.06
N THR A 106 4.29 1.83 -18.85
CA THR A 106 5.63 1.26 -18.61
C THR A 106 5.65 -0.28 -18.69
N LEU A 107 4.49 -0.93 -18.61
CA LEU A 107 4.41 -2.39 -18.74
C LEU A 107 4.52 -2.85 -20.21
N PRO A 108 5.15 -4.01 -20.47
CA PRO A 108 5.24 -4.56 -21.82
C PRO A 108 3.85 -4.85 -22.39
N LYS A 109 3.67 -4.63 -23.69
CA LYS A 109 2.40 -4.84 -24.38
C LYS A 109 2.17 -6.33 -24.64
N ASN A 110 1.65 -7.05 -23.63
CA ASN A 110 1.31 -8.46 -23.72
C ASN A 110 0.03 -8.79 -22.92
N ASN A 111 -0.39 -10.05 -22.94
CA ASN A 111 -1.57 -10.52 -22.19
C ASN A 111 -1.36 -10.48 -20.67
N LEU A 112 -0.12 -10.67 -20.20
CA LEU A 112 0.25 -10.59 -18.78
C LEU A 112 0.10 -9.18 -18.21
N ARG A 113 0.11 -8.13 -19.05
CA ARG A 113 -0.10 -6.75 -18.63
C ARG A 113 -1.38 -6.58 -17.81
N LYS A 114 -2.48 -7.24 -18.19
CA LYS A 114 -3.74 -7.19 -17.43
C LYS A 114 -3.58 -7.85 -16.05
N GLN A 115 -2.82 -8.95 -15.97
CA GLN A 115 -2.55 -9.65 -14.71
C GLN A 115 -1.63 -8.85 -13.78
N HIS A 116 -0.64 -8.14 -14.32
CA HIS A 116 0.18 -7.18 -13.55
C HIS A 116 -0.71 -6.07 -12.99
N MET A 117 -1.58 -5.48 -13.80
CA MET A 117 -2.47 -4.40 -13.34
C MET A 117 -3.48 -4.84 -12.28
N ARG A 118 -3.93 -6.10 -12.27
CA ARG A 118 -4.82 -6.64 -11.23
C ARG A 118 -4.20 -6.68 -9.84
N ARG A 119 -2.86 -6.60 -9.73
CA ARG A 119 -2.11 -6.62 -8.46
C ARG A 119 -1.70 -5.23 -7.97
N LEU A 120 -2.00 -4.20 -8.75
CA LEU A 120 -1.71 -2.83 -8.41
C LEU A 120 -2.92 -2.22 -7.72
N PHE A 121 -2.72 -1.78 -6.49
CA PHE A 121 -3.69 -1.04 -5.71
C PHE A 121 -3.17 0.38 -5.50
N ILE A 122 -3.98 1.38 -5.80
CA ILE A 122 -3.61 2.80 -5.67
C ILE A 122 -4.71 3.48 -4.88
N PHE A 123 -4.31 4.16 -3.81
CA PHE A 123 -5.16 4.97 -2.96
C PHE A 123 -4.79 6.45 -3.11
N ALA A 124 -5.81 7.31 -3.09
CA ALA A 124 -5.60 8.75 -3.18
C ALA A 124 -4.95 9.30 -1.90
N ASP A 125 -5.40 8.77 -0.77
CA ASP A 125 -5.02 9.16 0.59
C ASP A 125 -4.13 8.08 1.24
N ALA A 126 -3.82 8.24 2.53
CA ALA A 126 -2.98 7.32 3.29
C ALA A 126 -3.74 6.06 3.75
N ASP A 127 -5.06 6.13 3.90
CA ASP A 127 -5.85 5.03 4.43
C ASP A 127 -6.00 3.88 3.43
N HIS A 128 -5.71 2.66 3.87
CA HIS A 128 -5.87 1.47 3.05
C HIS A 128 -6.24 0.20 3.84
N PRO A 129 -7.09 -0.69 3.29
CA PRO A 129 -7.54 -1.89 3.99
C PRO A 129 -6.48 -3.01 4.05
N TYR A 130 -5.31 -2.82 3.43
CA TYR A 130 -4.29 -3.87 3.28
C TYR A 130 -3.17 -3.83 4.31
N GLU A 131 -3.32 -3.07 5.40
CA GLU A 131 -2.29 -2.90 6.45
C GLU A 131 -1.72 -4.22 6.95
N GLN A 132 -2.59 -5.22 7.18
CA GLN A 132 -2.20 -6.51 7.75
C GLN A 132 -1.37 -7.40 6.79
N ASN A 133 -1.42 -7.13 5.48
CA ASN A 133 -0.75 -7.97 4.48
C ASN A 133 0.59 -7.41 4.01
N ILE A 134 0.94 -6.19 4.40
CA ILE A 134 2.13 -5.48 3.90
C ILE A 134 3.38 -6.02 4.59
N VAL A 135 4.30 -6.55 3.78
CA VAL A 135 5.54 -7.19 4.27
C VAL A 135 6.76 -6.27 4.06
N ARG A 136 6.71 -5.34 3.11
CA ARG A 136 7.84 -4.45 2.80
C ARG A 136 7.39 -3.03 2.47
N SER A 137 7.90 -2.05 3.23
CA SER A 137 7.73 -0.61 3.00
C SER A 137 9.03 -0.04 2.41
N TYR A 138 8.97 0.57 1.23
CA TYR A 138 10.17 1.05 0.49
C TYR A 138 10.54 2.52 0.80
N GLU A 139 10.46 2.94 2.06
CA GLU A 139 10.67 4.35 2.41
C GLU A 139 12.15 4.78 2.34
N ASN A 140 13.14 3.92 2.55
CA ASN A 140 14.55 4.25 2.29
C ASN A 140 15.34 2.97 1.97
N GLY A 141 16.51 3.07 1.33
CA GLY A 141 17.38 1.95 0.94
C GLY A 141 17.92 1.06 2.08
N VAL A 142 17.31 1.14 3.27
CA VAL A 142 17.47 0.20 4.37
C VAL A 142 16.43 -0.88 4.16
N THR A 143 16.89 -2.08 3.84
CA THR A 143 16.09 -3.29 4.06
C THR A 143 15.55 -3.24 5.48
N PRO A 144 14.25 -3.53 5.72
CA PRO A 144 13.85 -3.90 7.07
C PRO A 144 14.58 -5.22 7.37
N HIS A 145 15.81 -5.11 7.88
CA HIS A 145 16.30 -6.11 8.80
C HIS A 145 15.31 -6.03 9.93
N THR A 146 14.59 -7.13 10.12
CA THR A 146 13.73 -7.35 11.26
C THR A 146 14.61 -7.23 12.50
N ASP A 147 14.79 -6.01 13.01
CA ASP A 147 15.25 -5.80 14.36
C ASP A 147 14.11 -6.30 15.25
N MET A 148 14.27 -7.51 15.79
CA MET A 148 13.39 -8.11 16.77
C MET A 148 13.39 -7.35 18.12
N THR A 149 13.69 -6.05 18.15
CA THR A 149 13.89 -5.27 19.38
C THR A 149 12.88 -4.14 19.60
N THR A 150 11.96 -3.85 18.67
CA THR A 150 10.88 -2.88 18.96
C THR A 150 9.52 -3.52 18.78
N ALA A 151 9.12 -4.31 19.78
CA ALA A 151 7.71 -4.57 20.04
C ALA A 151 7.08 -3.27 20.58
N PRO A 152 6.01 -2.74 19.97
CA PRO A 152 5.30 -1.60 20.53
C PRO A 152 4.65 -2.04 21.85
N ALA A 153 4.82 -1.19 22.86
CA ALA A 153 4.33 -1.32 24.22
C ALA A 153 2.79 -1.33 24.31
N ALA A 154 2.16 -2.43 23.89
CA ALA A 154 0.73 -2.69 24.03
C ALA A 154 0.42 -3.83 25.01
N SER A 155 1.36 -4.16 25.92
CA SER A 155 1.14 -5.16 26.98
C SER A 155 1.21 -4.59 28.41
N THR A 156 1.56 -3.32 28.59
CA THR A 156 1.66 -2.70 29.93
C THR A 156 0.33 -2.16 30.46
N VAL A 157 -0.63 -1.86 29.57
CA VAL A 157 -1.96 -1.35 29.99
C VAL A 157 -2.84 -2.43 30.62
N ILE A 158 -2.65 -3.71 30.27
CA ILE A 158 -3.48 -4.82 30.78
C ILE A 158 -3.02 -5.28 32.17
N SER A 159 -1.74 -5.08 32.54
CA SER A 159 -1.21 -5.42 33.87
C SER A 159 -1.52 -4.34 34.93
N GLN A 160 -1.66 -3.08 34.54
CA GLN A 160 -2.03 -1.99 35.46
C GLN A 160 -3.53 -1.99 35.81
N GLN A 161 -4.41 -2.44 34.90
CA GLN A 161 -5.86 -2.52 35.16
C GLN A 161 -6.25 -3.67 36.12
N ARG A 162 -5.47 -4.76 36.19
CA ARG A 162 -5.70 -5.83 37.18
C ARG A 162 -5.25 -5.47 38.59
N GLN A 163 -4.24 -4.60 38.74
CA GLN A 163 -3.77 -4.19 40.07
C GLN A 163 -4.68 -3.16 40.74
N GLN A 164 -5.44 -2.36 39.97
CA GLN A 164 -6.41 -1.42 40.55
C GLN A 164 -7.74 -2.07 40.98
N GLN A 165 -8.05 -3.31 40.55
CA GLN A 165 -9.23 -4.05 41.02
C GLN A 165 -8.99 -4.88 42.29
N GLN A 166 -7.76 -4.95 42.82
CA GLN A 166 -7.44 -5.68 44.06
C GLN A 166 -7.31 -4.78 45.30
N GLN A 167 -7.58 -3.48 45.19
CA GLN A 167 -7.66 -2.55 46.32
C GLN A 167 -9.05 -1.94 46.43
N GLN A 168 -10.04 -2.77 46.72
CA GLN A 168 -11.22 -2.33 47.45
C GLN A 168 -11.19 -3.04 48.81
N PRO A 169 -11.16 -2.32 49.95
CA PRO A 169 -11.31 -2.96 51.25
C PRO A 169 -12.70 -3.58 51.38
N GLU A 170 -12.76 -4.76 51.98
CA GLU A 170 -14.02 -5.48 52.27
C GLU A 170 -15.02 -4.57 52.98
N PRO A 171 -16.32 -4.63 52.65
CA PRO A 171 -17.32 -3.93 53.44
C PRO A 171 -17.41 -4.58 54.83
N THR A 172 -17.03 -3.79 55.84
CA THR A 172 -17.26 -4.08 57.26
C THR A 172 -18.72 -4.50 57.47
N VAL A 173 -18.94 -5.77 57.80
CA VAL A 173 -20.25 -6.27 58.23
C VAL A 173 -20.51 -5.68 59.61
N ASP A 174 -21.24 -4.56 59.63
CA ASP A 174 -21.74 -3.99 60.87
C ASP A 174 -22.87 -4.89 61.38
N THR A 175 -22.68 -5.36 62.60
CA THR A 175 -23.64 -6.19 63.32
C THR A 175 -24.58 -5.25 64.03
N ASN A 176 -25.89 -5.36 63.78
CA ASN A 176 -26.86 -4.91 64.77
C ASN A 176 -28.16 -5.74 64.74
N PRO A 177 -28.75 -5.97 65.92
CA PRO A 177 -29.67 -7.06 66.17
C PRO A 177 -31.11 -6.72 65.77
N HIS A 178 -31.82 -7.74 65.28
CA HIS A 178 -33.26 -7.69 65.06
C HIS A 178 -33.99 -7.94 66.39
N PRO A 179 -34.98 -7.13 66.79
CA PRO A 179 -35.76 -7.37 68.00
C PRO A 179 -36.82 -8.45 67.79
N THR A 180 -36.96 -9.27 68.83
CA THR A 180 -37.98 -10.32 69.05
C THR A 180 -39.41 -9.80 68.99
N VAL A 181 -40.30 -10.57 68.36
CA VAL A 181 -41.61 -11.00 68.91
C VAL A 181 -41.80 -12.46 68.56
#